data_AF-A0A1W9WNB3-F1
#
_entry.id   AF-A0A1W9WNB3-F1
#
_cell.length_a   1.000
_cell.length_b   1.000
_cell.length_c   1.000
_cell.angle_alpha   90.00
_cell.angle_beta   90.00
_cell.angle_gamma   90.00
#
_symmetry.space_group_name_H-M   'P 1'
#
loop_
_entity.id
_entity.type
_entity.pdbx_description
1 polymer ?
#
loop_
_entity_poly.entity_id
_entity_poly.type
_entity_poly.pdbx_seq_one_letter_code
_entity_poly.pdbx_strand_id
1 'polypeptide(L)'
;MNNAELASITKVRRDTLLEWTVDDVSMPLQRDVVLRCAHHLGLSQQEREEFLLAAGFESERETLPVSTLPTLPISLVSWRNSAFVVGPPITEPRQFFGREYILKRIFDVWKYLPLQHVAIVGLKRSGKTSLLHYLRRIIDTPAEKLRTGQRNDWLMPGYQWVFVDFQDPRMCYQESLLRHILIELDLPVPEPSDLVSFMEIVDQYLEFPTLILLDEIGAGLASPDLDEQFWWGMRSLGSNHAGGKVGFLFTAHQAPEDIILDDNKPSPFFNIFGHVLNLGPLTEVEALEFINSSPQPFEKKDIKWILAQSGRWPALLQILCHSRLIALEEGRHDNAWQAEALRRIKPYRYLLEQRL
;
A
#
# COMPACT_ATOMS: atom_id res chain seq x y z
N MET A 1 18.54 -5.81 36.02
CA MET A 1 19.00 -4.73 35.13
C MET A 1 19.86 -3.78 35.93
N ASN A 2 21.04 -3.39 35.44
CA ASN A 2 21.92 -2.47 36.17
C ASN A 2 21.48 -1.00 35.94
N ASN A 3 21.63 -0.11 36.92
CA ASN A 3 21.26 1.30 36.81
C ASN A 3 21.93 2.00 35.61
N ALA A 4 23.11 1.54 35.20
CA ALA A 4 23.80 2.03 34.00
C ALA A 4 23.08 1.68 32.68
N GLU A 5 22.47 0.50 32.60
CA GLU A 5 21.70 0.05 31.42
C GLU A 5 20.36 0.78 31.35
N LEU A 6 19.68 0.95 32.49
CA LEU A 6 18.43 1.70 32.60
C LEU A 6 18.64 3.18 32.20
N ALA A 7 19.75 3.80 32.61
CA ALA A 7 20.11 5.18 32.26
C ALA A 7 20.30 5.38 30.74
N SER A 8 21.02 4.45 30.12
CA SER A 8 21.29 4.49 28.67
C SER A 8 20.01 4.38 27.85
N ILE A 9 19.09 3.51 28.27
CA ILE A 9 17.86 3.24 27.53
C ILE A 9 16.81 4.34 27.73
N THR A 10 16.73 4.90 28.93
CA THR A 10 15.75 5.94 29.28
C THR A 10 16.22 7.35 28.87
N LYS A 11 17.46 7.49 28.38
CA LYS A 11 18.14 8.76 28.07
C LYS A 11 18.23 9.71 29.27
N VAL A 12 18.35 9.15 30.47
CA VAL A 12 18.50 9.90 31.73
C VAL A 12 19.94 9.76 32.22
N ARG A 13 20.52 10.81 32.80
CA ARG A 13 21.86 10.73 33.39
C ARG A 13 21.87 9.73 34.55
N ARG A 14 22.93 8.93 34.64
CA ARG A 14 23.10 7.90 35.67
C ARG A 14 23.00 8.47 37.09
N ASP A 15 23.53 9.67 37.29
CA ASP A 15 23.52 10.36 38.59
C ASP A 15 22.09 10.72 39.01
N THR A 16 21.25 11.16 38.07
CA THR A 16 19.82 11.48 38.30
C THR A 16 19.00 10.24 38.67
N LEU A 17 19.31 9.08 38.08
CA LEU A 17 18.67 7.81 38.46
C LEU A 17 19.07 7.35 39.86
N LEU A 18 20.34 7.57 40.25
CA LEU A 18 20.81 7.29 41.61
C LEU A 18 20.14 8.23 42.62
N GLU A 19 20.01 9.50 42.29
CA GLU A 19 19.30 10.50 43.10
C GLU A 19 17.81 10.15 43.31
N TRP A 20 17.11 9.64 42.28
CA TRP A 20 15.74 9.12 42.42
C TRP A 20 15.62 7.88 43.29
N THR A 21 16.71 7.12 43.45
CA THR A 21 16.69 5.90 44.28
C THR A 21 16.90 6.23 45.76
N VAL A 22 17.39 7.44 46.08
CA VAL A 22 17.78 7.88 47.43
C VAL A 22 16.83 8.95 47.99
N ASP A 23 15.72 9.23 47.31
CA ASP A 23 14.67 10.22 47.69
C ASP A 23 15.18 11.67 47.89
N ASP A 24 16.37 12.02 47.38
CA ASP A 24 17.01 13.32 47.64
C ASP A 24 16.67 14.40 46.59
N VAL A 25 15.96 14.05 45.51
CA VAL A 25 15.53 14.98 44.45
C VAL A 25 14.06 14.79 44.09
N SER A 26 13.38 15.89 43.76
CA SER A 26 12.01 15.91 43.26
C SER A 26 11.81 14.99 42.06
N MET A 27 10.71 14.24 42.14
CA MET A 27 10.24 13.20 41.20
C MET A 27 10.46 13.53 39.72
N PRO A 28 10.57 12.50 38.83
CA PRO A 28 10.76 12.70 37.39
C PRO A 28 9.82 13.76 36.83
N LEU A 29 10.39 14.84 36.25
CA LEU A 29 9.64 16.00 35.74
C LEU A 29 8.76 15.69 34.52
N GLN A 30 8.97 14.54 33.87
CA GLN A 30 8.34 14.19 32.59
C GLN A 30 7.76 12.78 32.60
N ARG A 31 6.45 12.69 32.36
CA ARG A 31 5.65 11.46 32.29
C ARG A 31 6.23 10.42 31.31
N ASP A 32 6.74 10.88 30.17
CA ASP A 32 7.29 10.01 29.12
C ASP A 32 8.53 9.22 29.58
N VAL A 33 9.29 9.77 30.53
CA VAL A 33 10.46 9.08 31.09
C VAL A 33 10.01 7.92 31.97
N VAL A 34 8.97 8.12 32.77
CA VAL A 34 8.37 7.10 33.65
C VAL A 34 7.73 5.98 32.83
N LEU A 35 7.03 6.32 31.74
CA LEU A 35 6.45 5.35 30.82
C LEU A 35 7.50 4.50 30.11
N ARG A 36 8.62 5.11 29.67
CA ARG A 36 9.75 4.38 29.08
C ARG A 36 10.40 3.41 30.07
N CYS A 37 10.56 3.81 31.32
CA CYS A 37 11.03 2.94 32.41
C CYS A 37 10.07 1.76 32.62
N ALA A 38 8.76 2.03 32.71
CA ALA A 38 7.75 1.01 32.98
C ALA A 38 7.63 -0.03 31.85
N HIS A 39 7.81 0.41 30.60
CA HIS A 39 7.88 -0.48 29.43
C HIS A 39 9.10 -1.41 29.49
N HIS A 40 10.27 -0.90 29.87
CA HIS A 40 11.51 -1.69 29.90
C HIS A 40 11.64 -2.58 31.13
N LEU A 41 10.99 -2.22 32.24
CA LEU A 41 10.87 -3.08 33.41
C LEU A 41 9.84 -4.21 33.21
N GLY A 42 9.17 -4.27 32.06
CA GLY A 42 8.20 -5.32 31.74
C GLY A 42 6.95 -5.29 32.61
N LEU A 43 6.64 -4.15 33.24
CA LEU A 43 5.52 -4.02 34.16
C LEU A 43 4.19 -4.28 33.45
N SER A 44 3.29 -5.00 34.12
CA SER A 44 1.90 -5.18 33.69
C SER A 44 1.14 -3.85 33.72
N GLN A 45 -0.03 -3.79 33.08
CA GLN A 45 -0.82 -2.55 33.01
C GLN A 45 -1.14 -1.97 34.39
N GLN A 46 -1.44 -2.83 35.37
CA GLN A 46 -1.72 -2.42 36.74
C GLN A 46 -0.48 -1.89 37.47
N GLU A 47 0.67 -2.55 37.29
CA GLU A 47 1.96 -2.11 37.86
C GLU A 47 2.45 -0.80 37.21
N ARG A 48 2.16 -0.58 35.92
CA ARG A 48 2.45 0.69 35.24
C ARG A 48 1.64 1.84 35.82
N GLU A 49 0.36 1.60 36.14
CA GLU A 49 -0.52 2.59 36.77
C GLU A 49 -0.04 2.95 38.19
N GLU A 50 0.34 1.95 38.99
CA GLU A 50 0.93 2.16 40.31
C GLU A 50 2.27 2.91 40.24
N PHE A 51 3.11 2.58 39.24
CA PHE A 51 4.39 3.23 39.03
C PHE A 51 4.25 4.71 38.61
N LEU A 52 3.25 5.04 37.79
CA LEU A 52 2.93 6.42 37.42
C LEU A 52 2.38 7.22 38.61
N LEU A 53 1.50 6.62 39.41
CA LEU A 53 0.97 7.21 40.64
C LEU A 53 2.07 7.49 41.66
N ALA A 54 3.00 6.54 41.85
CA ALA A 54 4.14 6.70 42.75
C ALA A 54 5.09 7.81 42.29
N ALA A 55 5.18 8.06 40.98
CA ALA A 55 5.93 9.16 40.38
C ALA A 55 5.18 10.50 40.35
N GLY A 56 3.97 10.58 40.91
CA GLY A 56 3.15 11.80 41.00
C GLY A 56 2.37 12.16 39.74
N PHE A 57 2.22 11.22 38.79
CA PHE A 57 1.43 11.41 37.57
C PHE A 57 0.03 10.80 37.71
N GLU A 58 -0.99 11.52 37.27
CA GLU A 58 -2.38 11.04 37.27
C GLU A 58 -2.58 9.89 36.26
N SER A 59 -3.46 8.95 36.62
CA SER A 59 -3.81 7.77 35.82
C SER A 59 -4.53 8.17 34.51
N GLU A 60 -4.35 7.39 33.45
CA GLU A 60 -4.94 7.61 32.10
C GLU A 60 -6.48 7.62 32.04
N ARG A 61 -7.17 7.42 33.17
CA ARG A 61 -8.63 7.37 33.18
C ARG A 61 -9.32 8.73 33.10
N GLU A 62 -8.62 9.85 33.30
CA GLU A 62 -9.26 11.17 33.30
C GLU A 62 -8.44 12.29 32.64
N THR A 63 -7.98 12.10 31.39
CA THR A 63 -7.60 13.25 30.55
C THR A 63 -7.99 13.03 29.09
N LEU A 64 -9.30 12.99 28.82
CA LEU A 64 -9.78 13.44 27.52
C LEU A 64 -9.53 14.95 27.43
N PRO A 65 -8.85 15.46 26.39
CA PRO A 65 -8.82 16.89 26.17
C PRO A 65 -10.25 17.33 25.90
N VAL A 66 -10.79 18.21 26.75
CA VAL A 66 -12.02 18.97 26.46
C VAL A 66 -11.69 19.92 25.32
N SER A 67 -11.69 19.38 24.11
CA SER A 67 -11.78 20.16 22.89
C SER A 67 -13.22 20.65 22.80
N THR A 68 -13.43 21.95 23.02
CA THR A 68 -14.68 22.66 22.74
C THR A 68 -14.87 22.85 21.23
N LEU A 69 -14.61 21.80 20.44
CA LEU A 69 -15.18 21.68 19.11
C LEU A 69 -16.55 21.03 19.28
N PRO A 70 -17.62 21.55 18.65
CA PRO A 70 -18.89 20.84 18.62
C PRO A 70 -18.62 19.44 18.10
N THR A 71 -18.89 18.42 18.93
CA THR A 71 -18.80 17.01 18.57
C THR A 71 -19.72 16.80 17.38
N LEU A 72 -19.14 16.81 16.18
CA LEU A 72 -19.83 16.38 14.98
C LEU A 72 -20.34 14.96 15.26
N PRO A 73 -21.64 14.67 15.11
CA PRO A 73 -22.23 13.37 15.49
C PRO A 73 -21.81 12.22 14.54
N ILE A 74 -20.82 12.45 13.68
CA ILE A 74 -20.40 11.53 12.64
C ILE A 74 -19.21 10.72 13.18
N SER A 75 -19.51 9.63 13.87
CA SER A 75 -18.51 8.58 14.08
C SER A 75 -18.17 7.97 12.71
N LEU A 76 -16.91 8.10 12.27
CA LEU A 76 -16.43 7.47 11.02
C LEU A 76 -16.54 5.93 11.07
N VAL A 77 -16.71 5.35 12.26
CA VAL A 77 -16.87 3.90 12.48
C VAL A 77 -18.20 3.36 11.95
N SER A 78 -19.21 4.21 11.74
CA SER A 78 -20.52 3.80 11.20
C SER A 78 -20.58 3.77 9.67
N TRP A 79 -19.52 4.18 8.98
CA TRP A 79 -19.48 4.26 7.53
C TRP A 79 -19.24 2.87 6.95
N ARG A 80 -20.25 2.31 6.31
CA ARG A 80 -20.12 1.04 5.60
C ARG A 80 -19.33 1.27 4.31
N ASN A 81 -18.27 0.47 4.09
CA ASN A 81 -17.59 0.46 2.80
C ASN A 81 -18.59 0.09 1.70
N SER A 82 -18.57 0.82 0.59
CA SER A 82 -19.40 0.47 -0.56
C SER A 82 -18.98 -0.90 -1.10
N ALA A 83 -19.94 -1.76 -1.41
CA ALA A 83 -19.67 -3.06 -2.03
C ALA A 83 -18.99 -2.91 -3.39
N PHE A 84 -19.30 -1.84 -4.11
CA PHE A 84 -18.77 -1.53 -5.42
C PHE A 84 -18.11 -0.15 -5.42
N VAL A 85 -16.81 -0.11 -5.70
CA VAL A 85 -16.00 1.11 -5.64
C VAL A 85 -15.81 1.66 -7.05
N VAL A 86 -16.39 2.83 -7.29
CA VAL A 86 -16.34 3.52 -8.59
C VAL A 86 -15.44 4.73 -8.50
N GLY A 87 -14.33 4.73 -9.25
CA GLY A 87 -13.43 5.89 -9.36
C GLY A 87 -12.06 5.67 -8.71
N PRO A 88 -11.94 5.59 -7.37
CA PRO A 88 -10.66 5.36 -6.73
C PRO A 88 -10.18 3.91 -6.91
N PRO A 89 -8.87 3.65 -6.76
CA PRO A 89 -8.36 2.29 -6.75
C PRO A 89 -8.88 1.51 -5.53
N ILE A 90 -9.03 0.20 -5.69
CA ILE A 90 -9.29 -0.71 -4.57
C ILE A 90 -8.05 -0.79 -3.68
N THR A 91 -8.23 -0.53 -2.38
CA THR A 91 -7.17 -0.58 -1.37
C THR A 91 -7.34 -1.75 -0.41
N GLU A 92 -8.56 -2.27 -0.23
CA GLU A 92 -8.84 -3.37 0.68
C GLU A 92 -8.78 -4.72 -0.04
N PRO A 93 -7.99 -5.71 0.45
CA PRO A 93 -7.83 -6.98 -0.25
C PRO A 93 -9.12 -7.75 -0.51
N ARG A 94 -10.10 -7.65 0.41
CA ARG A 94 -11.42 -8.27 0.23
C ARG A 94 -12.22 -7.72 -0.96
N GLN A 95 -11.92 -6.51 -1.41
CA GLN A 95 -12.61 -5.87 -2.55
C GLN A 95 -11.89 -6.11 -3.89
N PHE A 96 -10.72 -6.77 -3.87
CA PHE A 96 -9.97 -7.13 -5.06
C PHE A 96 -10.36 -8.54 -5.52
N PHE A 97 -10.76 -8.67 -6.79
CA PHE A 97 -11.32 -9.90 -7.35
C PHE A 97 -10.52 -10.41 -8.57
N GLY A 98 -10.44 -11.74 -8.65
CA GLY A 98 -9.77 -12.48 -9.71
C GLY A 98 -8.27 -12.25 -9.78
N ARG A 99 -7.71 -12.48 -10.98
CA ARG A 99 -6.30 -12.33 -11.34
C ARG A 99 -5.39 -13.35 -10.67
N GLU A 100 -5.94 -14.51 -10.29
CA GLU A 100 -5.20 -15.55 -9.59
C GLU A 100 -3.95 -15.99 -10.36
N TYR A 101 -4.05 -16.12 -11.69
CA TYR A 101 -2.92 -16.44 -12.55
C TYR A 101 -1.80 -15.37 -12.47
N ILE A 102 -2.17 -14.09 -12.52
CA ILE A 102 -1.22 -12.97 -12.46
C ILE A 102 -0.59 -12.90 -11.08
N LEU A 103 -1.39 -12.99 -10.01
CA LEU A 103 -0.91 -13.01 -8.63
C LEU A 103 0.08 -14.14 -8.41
N LYS A 104 -0.26 -15.36 -8.87
CA LYS A 104 0.62 -16.51 -8.79
C LYS A 104 1.96 -16.27 -9.48
N ARG A 105 1.93 -15.74 -10.72
CA ARG A 105 3.17 -15.41 -11.46
C ARG A 105 4.04 -14.40 -10.72
N ILE A 106 3.44 -13.34 -10.17
CA ILE A 106 4.14 -12.30 -9.42
C ILE A 106 4.77 -12.88 -8.15
N PHE A 107 3.98 -13.57 -7.34
CA PHE A 107 4.50 -14.10 -6.07
C PHE A 107 5.49 -15.25 -6.27
N ASP A 108 5.32 -16.08 -7.31
CA ASP A 108 6.27 -17.17 -7.60
C ASP A 108 7.68 -16.65 -7.88
N VAL A 109 7.84 -15.49 -8.51
CA VAL A 109 9.16 -14.91 -8.78
C VAL A 109 9.78 -14.17 -7.60
N TRP A 110 9.00 -13.91 -6.55
CA TRP A 110 9.46 -13.28 -5.31
C TRP A 110 9.74 -14.27 -4.18
N LYS A 111 9.47 -15.56 -4.37
CA LYS A 111 9.76 -16.61 -3.37
C LYS A 111 11.25 -16.87 -3.15
N TYR A 112 12.09 -16.48 -4.11
CA TYR A 112 13.50 -16.83 -4.14
C TYR A 112 14.35 -15.57 -4.32
N LEU A 113 15.55 -15.60 -3.75
CA LEU A 113 16.58 -14.60 -4.03
C LEU A 113 17.43 -15.08 -5.22
N PRO A 114 17.89 -14.17 -6.10
CA PRO A 114 17.58 -12.73 -6.11
C PRO A 114 16.11 -12.47 -6.49
N LEU A 115 15.51 -11.44 -5.89
CA LEU A 115 14.16 -11.02 -6.23
C LEU A 115 14.11 -10.57 -7.69
N GLN A 116 13.13 -11.04 -8.43
CA GLN A 116 12.98 -10.68 -9.84
C GLN A 116 12.05 -9.50 -10.03
N HIS A 117 12.27 -8.76 -11.12
CA HIS A 117 11.51 -7.56 -11.44
C HIS A 117 10.33 -7.89 -12.38
N VAL A 118 9.19 -7.23 -12.14
CA VAL A 118 7.94 -7.49 -12.87
C VAL A 118 7.36 -6.21 -13.47
N ALA A 119 6.98 -6.25 -14.74
CA ALA A 119 6.28 -5.16 -15.39
C ALA A 119 4.79 -5.51 -15.55
N ILE A 120 3.92 -4.61 -15.11
CA ILE A 120 2.47 -4.75 -15.20
C ILE A 120 1.94 -3.79 -16.25
N VAL A 121 1.51 -4.33 -17.39
CA VAL A 121 1.06 -3.54 -18.54
C VAL A 121 -0.45 -3.64 -18.65
N GLY A 122 -1.11 -2.51 -18.91
CA GLY A 122 -2.54 -2.55 -19.21
C GLY A 122 -3.17 -1.18 -19.33
N LEU A 123 -4.32 -1.16 -20.01
CA LEU A 123 -5.08 0.06 -20.24
C LEU A 123 -5.39 0.83 -18.95
N LYS A 124 -5.59 2.14 -19.06
CA LYS A 124 -6.09 2.94 -17.95
C LYS A 124 -7.41 2.33 -17.46
N ARG A 125 -7.63 2.33 -16.14
CA ARG A 125 -8.80 1.67 -15.50
C ARG A 125 -8.85 0.14 -15.62
N SER A 126 -7.80 -0.54 -16.09
CA SER A 126 -7.73 -2.00 -15.97
C SER A 126 -7.61 -2.46 -14.51
N GLY A 127 -7.14 -1.63 -13.58
CA GLY A 127 -6.98 -1.98 -12.16
C GLY A 127 -5.53 -2.29 -11.76
N LYS A 128 -4.55 -1.61 -12.38
CA LYS A 128 -3.12 -1.76 -12.07
C LYS A 128 -2.78 -1.25 -10.67
N THR A 129 -3.13 0.00 -10.35
CA THR A 129 -2.99 0.57 -9.00
C THR A 129 -3.66 -0.28 -7.92
N SER A 130 -4.85 -0.81 -8.20
CA SER A 130 -5.57 -1.71 -7.29
C SER A 130 -4.82 -3.03 -7.04
N LEU A 131 -4.14 -3.56 -8.07
CA LEU A 131 -3.27 -4.72 -7.91
C LEU A 131 -2.09 -4.39 -7.01
N LEU A 132 -1.46 -3.21 -7.14
CA LEU A 132 -0.34 -2.82 -6.27
C LEU A 132 -0.74 -2.74 -4.80
N HIS A 133 -1.87 -2.09 -4.50
CA HIS A 133 -2.37 -2.04 -3.13
C HIS A 133 -2.71 -3.43 -2.59
N TYR A 134 -3.26 -4.31 -3.45
CA TYR A 134 -3.51 -5.69 -3.07
C TYR A 134 -2.21 -6.42 -2.70
N LEU A 135 -1.18 -6.35 -3.54
CA LEU A 135 0.12 -7.00 -3.30
C LEU A 135 0.75 -6.55 -1.97
N ARG A 136 0.77 -5.23 -1.71
CA ARG A 136 1.33 -4.66 -0.47
C ARG A 136 0.60 -5.09 0.79
N ARG A 137 -0.71 -5.38 0.71
CA ARG A 137 -1.55 -5.58 1.90
C ARG A 137 -1.94 -7.02 2.14
N ILE A 138 -1.99 -7.87 1.11
CA ILE A 138 -2.62 -9.19 1.22
C ILE A 138 -1.91 -10.08 2.25
N ILE A 139 -0.58 -10.07 2.31
CA ILE A 139 0.22 -10.93 3.20
C ILE A 139 -0.03 -10.61 4.68
N ASP A 140 -0.14 -9.31 5.01
CA ASP A 140 -0.33 -8.86 6.40
C ASP A 140 -1.80 -8.76 6.81
N THR A 141 -2.74 -9.01 5.89
CA THR A 141 -4.17 -8.90 6.18
C THR A 141 -4.66 -10.15 6.93
N PRO A 142 -5.24 -10.00 8.14
CA PRO A 142 -5.81 -11.11 8.89
C PRO A 142 -6.95 -11.80 8.13
N ALA A 143 -7.08 -13.12 8.31
CA ALA A 143 -8.08 -13.94 7.62
C ALA A 143 -9.53 -13.44 7.80
N GLU A 144 -9.85 -12.84 8.96
CA GLU A 144 -11.17 -12.25 9.26
C GLU A 144 -11.55 -11.07 8.37
N LYS A 145 -10.54 -10.36 7.84
CA LYS A 145 -10.73 -9.21 6.93
C LYS A 145 -10.73 -9.63 5.46
N LEU A 146 -10.49 -10.91 5.16
CA LEU A 146 -10.46 -11.46 3.81
C LEU A 146 -11.82 -12.06 3.42
N ARG A 147 -12.01 -12.28 2.11
CA ARG A 147 -13.16 -13.06 1.64
C ARG A 147 -12.97 -14.53 1.98
N THR A 148 -14.07 -15.27 2.14
CA THR A 148 -14.04 -16.71 2.36
C THR A 148 -13.27 -17.41 1.24
N GLY A 149 -12.23 -18.17 1.60
CA GLY A 149 -11.37 -18.88 0.65
C GLY A 149 -10.35 -18.01 -0.08
N GLN A 150 -10.26 -16.71 0.24
CA GLN A 150 -9.25 -15.83 -0.35
C GLN A 150 -7.87 -16.13 0.24
N ARG A 151 -6.92 -16.36 -0.66
CA ARG A 151 -5.55 -16.71 -0.32
C ARG A 151 -4.75 -15.50 0.17
N ASN A 152 -4.03 -15.66 1.29
CA ASN A 152 -3.04 -14.68 1.78
C ASN A 152 -1.65 -15.26 2.08
N ASP A 153 -1.46 -16.57 1.97
CA ASP A 153 -0.19 -17.29 2.14
C ASP A 153 0.65 -17.32 0.84
N TRP A 154 0.69 -16.19 0.14
CA TRP A 154 1.41 -16.06 -1.13
C TRP A 154 2.93 -16.06 -0.94
N LEU A 155 3.39 -15.36 0.09
CA LEU A 155 4.78 -15.24 0.53
C LEU A 155 4.84 -15.41 2.05
N MET A 156 6.02 -15.77 2.56
CA MET A 156 6.27 -15.70 4.00
C MET A 156 6.27 -14.23 4.45
N PRO A 157 5.76 -13.91 5.64
CA PRO A 157 5.89 -12.57 6.22
C PRO A 157 7.36 -12.12 6.34
N GLY A 158 7.59 -10.81 6.39
CA GLY A 158 8.94 -10.23 6.55
C GLY A 158 9.48 -9.52 5.30
N TYR A 159 8.64 -9.26 4.30
CA TYR A 159 8.98 -8.37 3.19
C TYR A 159 8.70 -6.92 3.58
N GLN A 160 9.58 -6.00 3.19
CA GLN A 160 9.30 -4.57 3.23
C GLN A 160 8.69 -4.12 1.89
N TRP A 161 7.73 -3.21 1.97
CA TRP A 161 6.98 -2.72 0.82
C TRP A 161 7.08 -1.21 0.71
N VAL A 162 7.61 -0.74 -0.41
CA VAL A 162 7.61 0.68 -0.75
C VAL A 162 6.62 0.88 -1.87
N PHE A 163 5.73 1.87 -1.73
CA PHE A 163 4.81 2.26 -2.78
C PHE A 163 5.13 3.68 -3.23
N VAL A 164 5.33 3.85 -4.53
CA VAL A 164 5.60 5.13 -5.19
C VAL A 164 4.51 5.35 -6.23
N ASP A 165 3.81 6.47 -6.12
CA ASP A 165 2.85 6.92 -7.13
C ASP A 165 3.44 8.10 -7.89
N PHE A 166 3.82 7.90 -9.15
CA PHE A 166 4.37 8.97 -9.99
C PHE A 166 3.31 9.98 -10.46
N GLN A 167 2.03 9.78 -10.16
CA GLN A 167 1.03 10.85 -10.32
C GLN A 167 1.13 11.90 -9.21
N ASP A 168 1.79 11.60 -8.08
CA ASP A 168 2.15 12.60 -7.08
C ASP A 168 3.37 13.39 -7.59
N PRO A 169 3.25 14.71 -7.85
CA PRO A 169 4.36 15.51 -8.36
C PRO A 169 5.61 15.46 -7.47
N ARG A 170 5.45 15.22 -6.17
CA ARG A 170 6.58 15.09 -5.23
C ARG A 170 7.47 13.90 -5.57
N MET A 171 6.90 12.81 -6.09
CA MET A 171 7.63 11.61 -6.47
C MET A 171 8.41 11.76 -7.78
N CYS A 172 8.18 12.86 -8.51
CA CYS A 172 8.94 13.19 -9.72
C CYS A 172 10.23 13.98 -9.44
N TYR A 173 10.47 14.39 -8.20
CA TYR A 173 11.73 15.02 -7.78
C TYR A 173 12.66 13.98 -7.16
N GLN A 174 13.90 13.90 -7.64
CA GLN A 174 14.86 12.87 -7.22
C GLN A 174 15.03 12.83 -5.69
N GLU A 175 15.36 13.96 -5.06
CA GLU A 175 15.58 14.02 -3.61
C GLU A 175 14.34 13.55 -2.83
N SER A 176 13.15 14.02 -3.23
CA SER A 176 11.90 13.67 -2.56
C SER A 176 11.57 12.18 -2.69
N LEU A 177 11.81 11.60 -3.86
CA LEU A 177 11.61 10.17 -4.11
C LEU A 177 12.58 9.31 -3.29
N LEU A 178 13.87 9.65 -3.28
CA LEU A 178 14.88 8.90 -2.51
C LEU A 178 14.58 8.96 -1.00
N ARG A 179 14.24 10.14 -0.49
CA ARG A 179 13.81 10.32 0.91
C ARG A 179 12.58 9.49 1.23
N HIS A 180 11.57 9.50 0.35
CA HIS A 180 10.35 8.72 0.53
C HIS A 180 10.65 7.21 0.62
N ILE A 181 11.51 6.69 -0.26
CA ILE A 181 11.91 5.29 -0.22
C ILE A 181 12.63 4.95 1.10
N LEU A 182 13.59 5.77 1.53
CA LEU A 182 14.32 5.53 2.78
C LEU A 182 13.39 5.57 4.01
N ILE A 183 12.45 6.52 4.05
CA ILE A 183 11.46 6.64 5.14
C ILE A 183 10.53 5.43 5.19
N GLU A 184 10.00 4.97 4.05
CA GLU A 184 9.13 3.78 4.00
C GLU A 184 9.88 2.48 4.39
N LEU A 185 11.20 2.45 4.24
CA LEU A 185 12.05 1.34 4.65
C LEU A 185 12.54 1.43 6.11
N ASP A 186 12.20 2.52 6.82
CA ASP A 186 12.73 2.83 8.15
C ASP A 186 14.27 2.92 8.18
N LEU A 187 14.86 3.48 7.11
CA LEU A 187 16.30 3.67 6.94
C LEU A 187 16.73 5.11 7.24
N PRO A 188 18.01 5.33 7.61
CA PRO A 188 18.55 6.68 7.79
C PRO A 188 18.38 7.54 6.53
N VAL A 189 17.99 8.80 6.71
CA VAL A 189 17.87 9.77 5.61
C VAL A 189 19.06 10.74 5.66
N PRO A 190 19.92 10.78 4.63
CA PRO A 190 21.06 11.68 4.60
C PRO A 190 20.63 13.11 4.22
N GLU A 191 21.43 14.09 4.63
CA GLU A 191 21.26 15.51 4.27
C GLU A 191 22.58 16.00 3.65
N PRO A 192 22.67 16.23 2.33
CA PRO A 192 21.61 16.09 1.32
C PRO A 192 21.30 14.63 0.93
N SER A 193 20.08 14.38 0.44
CA SER A 193 19.65 13.05 -0.04
C SER A 193 19.87 12.91 -1.55
N ASP A 194 21.10 12.61 -1.95
CA ASP A 194 21.45 12.28 -3.33
C ASP A 194 21.46 10.76 -3.62
N LEU A 195 21.59 10.42 -4.91
CA LEU A 195 21.57 9.02 -5.37
C LEU A 195 22.72 8.18 -4.80
N VAL A 196 23.90 8.77 -4.63
CA VAL A 196 25.09 8.05 -4.15
C VAL A 196 24.89 7.66 -2.69
N SER A 197 24.54 8.64 -1.86
CA SER A 197 24.25 8.46 -0.43
C SER A 197 23.09 7.47 -0.23
N PHE A 198 22.05 7.55 -1.07
CA PHE A 198 20.96 6.59 -1.07
C PHE A 198 21.45 5.15 -1.36
N MET A 199 22.25 4.95 -2.42
CA MET A 199 22.76 3.63 -2.78
C MET A 199 23.64 3.04 -1.67
N GLU A 200 24.49 3.84 -1.04
CA GLU A 200 25.32 3.43 0.10
C GLU A 200 24.46 2.99 1.30
N ILE A 201 23.41 3.75 1.63
CA ILE A 201 22.53 3.42 2.76
C ILE A 201 21.76 2.13 2.48
N VAL A 202 21.22 1.95 1.28
CA VAL A 202 20.50 0.72 0.96
C VAL A 202 21.46 -0.48 0.95
N ASP A 203 22.66 -0.35 0.42
CA ASP A 203 23.64 -1.46 0.43
C ASP A 203 24.10 -1.83 1.84
N GLN A 204 24.28 -0.84 2.72
CA GLN A 204 24.76 -1.05 4.08
C GLN A 204 23.68 -1.55 5.05
N TYR A 205 22.46 -1.02 4.96
CA TYR A 205 21.41 -1.20 5.98
C TYR A 205 20.25 -2.09 5.55
N LEU A 206 20.17 -2.52 4.27
CA LEU A 206 19.07 -3.36 3.83
C LEU A 206 19.22 -4.82 4.30
N GLU A 207 18.51 -5.14 5.37
CA GLU A 207 18.49 -6.48 5.94
C GLU A 207 17.45 -7.39 5.29
N PHE A 208 16.25 -6.87 5.03
CA PHE A 208 15.08 -7.64 4.59
C PHE A 208 14.86 -7.61 3.07
N PRO A 209 14.19 -8.62 2.49
CA PRO A 209 13.71 -8.56 1.13
C PRO A 209 12.71 -7.39 0.95
N THR A 210 12.97 -6.54 -0.03
CA THR A 210 12.25 -5.30 -0.26
C THR A 210 11.64 -5.25 -1.65
N LEU A 211 10.36 -4.93 -1.72
CA LEU A 211 9.60 -4.78 -2.95
C LEU A 211 9.19 -3.32 -3.14
N ILE A 212 9.74 -2.70 -4.18
CA ILE A 212 9.46 -1.32 -4.56
C ILE A 212 8.43 -1.33 -5.70
N LEU A 213 7.22 -0.89 -5.38
CA LEU A 213 6.07 -0.81 -6.29
C LEU A 213 5.98 0.61 -6.88
N LEU A 214 6.15 0.71 -8.18
CA LEU A 214 6.22 1.96 -8.95
C LEU A 214 4.94 2.12 -9.82
N ASP A 215 3.97 2.89 -9.36
CA ASP A 215 2.73 3.10 -10.11
C ASP A 215 2.87 4.21 -11.15
N GLU A 216 2.29 3.99 -12.33
CA GLU A 216 2.21 4.96 -13.42
C GLU A 216 3.59 5.52 -13.84
N ILE A 217 4.54 4.59 -14.07
CA ILE A 217 5.97 4.87 -14.36
C ILE A 217 6.20 5.88 -15.49
N GLY A 218 5.25 6.01 -16.42
CA GLY A 218 5.34 6.97 -17.52
C GLY A 218 5.48 8.42 -17.05
N ALA A 219 4.86 8.79 -15.91
CA ALA A 219 5.03 10.13 -15.35
C ALA A 219 6.43 10.34 -14.75
N GLY A 220 7.01 9.30 -14.14
CA GLY A 220 8.38 9.35 -13.63
C GLY A 220 9.41 9.48 -14.75
N LEU A 221 9.25 8.74 -15.85
CA LEU A 221 10.14 8.81 -17.01
C LEU A 221 10.08 10.14 -17.75
N ALA A 222 8.92 10.82 -17.70
CA ALA A 222 8.75 12.14 -18.29
C ALA A 222 9.32 13.27 -17.40
N SER A 223 9.78 12.96 -16.19
CA SER A 223 10.36 13.94 -15.28
C SER A 223 11.82 14.23 -15.65
N PRO A 224 12.21 15.51 -15.82
CA PRO A 224 13.61 15.87 -16.09
C PRO A 224 14.54 15.60 -14.91
N ASP A 225 14.00 15.58 -13.68
CA ASP A 225 14.76 15.31 -12.46
C ASP A 225 15.07 13.81 -12.27
N LEU A 226 14.32 12.93 -12.94
CA LEU A 226 14.55 11.49 -12.95
C LEU A 226 15.21 11.09 -14.27
N ASP A 227 16.44 11.57 -14.44
CA ASP A 227 17.23 11.43 -15.65
C ASP A 227 17.76 10.00 -15.89
N GLU A 228 18.53 9.83 -16.97
CA GLU A 228 19.12 8.54 -17.31
C GLU A 228 20.02 8.00 -16.18
N GLN A 229 20.77 8.88 -15.51
CA GLN A 229 21.68 8.50 -14.43
C GLN A 229 20.90 7.95 -13.23
N PHE A 230 19.77 8.57 -12.88
CA PHE A 230 18.87 8.06 -11.85
C PHE A 230 18.38 6.64 -12.18
N TRP A 231 17.87 6.41 -13.40
CA TRP A 231 17.36 5.10 -13.80
C TRP A 231 18.46 4.02 -13.90
N TRP A 232 19.68 4.40 -14.27
CA TRP A 232 20.86 3.53 -14.16
C TRP A 232 21.18 3.16 -12.72
N GLY A 233 21.08 4.11 -11.79
CA GLY A 233 21.23 3.86 -10.35
C GLY A 233 20.20 2.85 -9.83
N MET A 234 18.92 3.07 -10.13
CA MET A 234 17.84 2.15 -9.74
C MET A 234 18.02 0.74 -10.34
N ARG A 235 18.49 0.66 -11.60
CA ARG A 235 18.85 -0.62 -12.22
C ARG A 235 19.97 -1.31 -11.44
N SER A 236 21.03 -0.58 -11.13
CA SER A 236 22.20 -1.09 -10.40
C SER A 236 21.80 -1.65 -9.03
N LEU A 237 20.86 -0.98 -8.35
CA LEU A 237 20.28 -1.43 -7.09
C LEU A 237 19.56 -2.77 -7.20
N GLY A 238 18.78 -2.97 -8.27
CA GLY A 238 18.02 -4.21 -8.47
C GLY A 238 18.86 -5.40 -8.93
N SER A 239 20.00 -5.16 -9.59
CA SER A 239 20.77 -6.21 -10.27
C SER A 239 22.08 -6.59 -9.56
N ASN A 240 22.84 -5.61 -9.07
CA ASN A 240 24.22 -5.82 -8.62
C ASN A 240 24.45 -5.46 -7.14
N HIS A 241 23.59 -4.64 -6.54
CA HIS A 241 23.74 -4.12 -5.18
C HIS A 241 22.64 -4.68 -4.26
N ALA A 242 22.79 -4.54 -2.94
CA ALA A 242 21.84 -5.04 -1.94
C ALA A 242 21.63 -6.57 -1.92
N GLY A 243 22.59 -7.36 -2.43
CA GLY A 243 22.58 -8.82 -2.33
C GLY A 243 21.39 -9.53 -3.00
N GLY A 244 20.76 -8.91 -3.99
CA GLY A 244 19.57 -9.45 -4.67
C GLY A 244 18.29 -9.39 -3.84
N LYS A 245 18.27 -8.60 -2.75
CA LYS A 245 17.11 -8.45 -1.87
C LYS A 245 16.10 -7.40 -2.35
N VAL A 246 16.38 -6.69 -3.44
CA VAL A 246 15.49 -5.64 -3.98
C VAL A 246 14.78 -6.14 -5.22
N GLY A 247 13.45 -6.17 -5.18
CA GLY A 247 12.59 -6.43 -6.33
C GLY A 247 11.84 -5.16 -6.74
N PHE A 248 11.67 -4.97 -8.05
CA PHE A 248 10.91 -3.85 -8.60
C PHE A 248 9.65 -4.38 -9.26
N LEU A 249 8.54 -3.69 -9.06
CA LEU A 249 7.37 -3.86 -9.91
C LEU A 249 6.86 -2.51 -10.34
N PHE A 250 6.67 -2.30 -11.64
CA PHE A 250 6.05 -1.08 -12.13
C PHE A 250 4.75 -1.34 -12.90
N THR A 251 3.92 -0.31 -12.99
CA THR A 251 2.75 -0.30 -13.85
C THR A 251 2.91 0.69 -15.00
N ALA A 252 2.47 0.29 -16.19
CA ALA A 252 2.52 1.10 -17.39
C ALA A 252 1.27 0.91 -18.26
N HIS A 253 1.02 1.86 -19.17
CA HIS A 253 -0.03 1.73 -20.18
C HIS A 253 0.40 0.92 -21.40
N GLN A 254 1.70 0.89 -21.68
CA GLN A 254 2.32 0.22 -22.82
C GLN A 254 3.43 -0.72 -22.33
N ALA A 255 3.84 -1.66 -23.19
CA ALA A 255 4.91 -2.59 -22.85
C ALA A 255 6.24 -1.85 -22.69
N PRO A 256 7.18 -2.36 -21.85
CA PRO A 256 8.44 -1.67 -21.58
C PRO A 256 9.27 -1.42 -22.85
N GLU A 257 9.16 -2.33 -23.83
CA GLU A 257 9.83 -2.25 -25.14
C GLU A 257 9.30 -1.09 -26.01
N ASP A 258 8.04 -0.71 -25.82
CA ASP A 258 7.37 0.38 -26.56
C ASP A 258 7.56 1.75 -25.90
N ILE A 259 8.06 1.78 -24.66
CA ILE A 259 8.31 3.02 -23.92
C ILE A 259 9.65 3.60 -24.38
N ILE A 260 9.57 4.48 -25.38
CA ILE A 260 10.70 5.19 -25.97
C ILE A 260 10.97 6.48 -25.19
N LEU A 261 12.19 6.65 -24.68
CA LEU A 261 12.69 7.93 -24.15
C LEU A 261 13.15 8.82 -25.33
N ASP A 262 13.31 10.13 -25.07
CA ASP A 262 13.57 11.25 -26.03
C ASP A 262 14.76 11.09 -27.01
N ASP A 263 15.41 9.93 -27.07
CA ASP A 263 16.56 9.63 -27.92
C ASP A 263 16.42 8.28 -28.69
N ASN A 264 15.18 7.81 -28.91
CA ASN A 264 14.86 6.55 -29.62
C ASN A 264 15.45 5.28 -28.97
N LYS A 265 15.81 5.34 -27.68
CA LYS A 265 16.36 4.19 -26.94
C LYS A 265 15.47 3.83 -25.74
N PRO A 266 15.20 2.54 -25.51
CA PRO A 266 14.47 2.10 -24.33
C PRO A 266 15.28 2.40 -23.07
N SER A 267 14.60 2.73 -21.96
CA SER A 267 15.27 2.98 -20.68
C SER A 267 16.14 1.79 -20.28
N PRO A 268 17.40 2.01 -19.86
CA PRO A 268 18.27 0.94 -19.39
C PRO A 268 17.66 0.18 -18.22
N PHE A 269 16.80 0.84 -17.44
CA PHE A 269 16.03 0.25 -16.34
C PHE A 269 15.11 -0.88 -16.82
N PHE A 270 14.50 -0.80 -18.00
CA PHE A 270 13.54 -1.81 -18.44
C PHE A 270 14.17 -3.16 -18.80
N ASN A 271 15.47 -3.20 -19.07
CA ASN A 271 16.17 -4.45 -19.44
C ASN A 271 16.21 -5.49 -18.31
N ILE A 272 15.94 -5.12 -17.05
CA ILE A 272 15.93 -6.05 -15.92
C ILE A 272 14.56 -6.74 -15.74
N PHE A 273 13.53 -6.30 -16.45
CA PHE A 273 12.16 -6.80 -16.29
C PHE A 273 11.92 -8.01 -17.18
N GLY A 274 12.35 -9.18 -16.70
CA GLY A 274 12.17 -10.46 -17.39
C GLY A 274 10.73 -10.98 -17.41
N HIS A 275 9.82 -10.39 -16.61
CA HIS A 275 8.42 -10.78 -16.53
C HIS A 275 7.50 -9.61 -16.87
N VAL A 276 6.91 -9.64 -18.06
CA VAL A 276 5.88 -8.68 -18.48
C VAL A 276 4.52 -9.35 -18.41
N LEU A 277 3.62 -8.83 -17.56
CA LEU A 277 2.28 -9.37 -17.36
C LEU A 277 1.23 -8.35 -17.81
N ASN A 278 0.32 -8.80 -18.68
CA ASN A 278 -0.76 -7.99 -19.22
C ASN A 278 -2.03 -8.08 -18.37
N LEU A 279 -2.59 -6.92 -18.00
CA LEU A 279 -3.84 -6.79 -17.25
C LEU A 279 -4.99 -6.47 -18.18
N GLY A 280 -5.68 -7.54 -18.58
CA GLY A 280 -6.91 -7.49 -19.37
C GLY A 280 -8.20 -7.58 -18.54
N PRO A 281 -9.32 -7.88 -19.23
CA PRO A 281 -10.58 -8.23 -18.59
C PRO A 281 -10.44 -9.42 -17.65
N LEU A 282 -11.32 -9.50 -16.66
CA LEU A 282 -11.46 -10.70 -15.84
C LEU A 282 -11.96 -11.88 -16.68
N THR A 283 -11.65 -13.10 -16.23
CA THR A 283 -12.32 -14.29 -16.74
C THR A 283 -13.81 -14.25 -16.38
N GLU A 284 -14.62 -15.06 -17.07
CA GLU A 284 -16.06 -15.12 -16.76
C GLU A 284 -16.33 -15.60 -15.33
N VAL A 285 -15.54 -16.56 -14.84
CA VAL A 285 -15.65 -17.08 -13.47
C VAL A 285 -15.36 -15.99 -12.45
N GLU A 286 -14.27 -15.24 -12.62
CA GLU A 286 -13.88 -14.14 -11.73
C GLU A 286 -14.89 -12.98 -11.78
N ALA A 287 -15.41 -12.66 -12.96
CA ALA A 287 -16.43 -11.63 -13.11
C ALA A 287 -17.75 -12.03 -12.43
N LEU A 288 -18.15 -13.30 -12.52
CA LEU A 288 -19.31 -13.83 -11.82
C LEU A 288 -19.13 -13.82 -10.31
N GLU A 289 -17.94 -14.21 -9.82
CA GLU A 289 -17.60 -14.12 -8.40
C GLU A 289 -17.74 -12.69 -7.86
N PHE A 290 -17.22 -11.70 -8.61
CA PHE A 290 -17.37 -10.29 -8.29
C PHE A 290 -18.85 -9.85 -8.28
N ILE A 291 -19.65 -10.20 -9.28
CA ILE A 291 -21.07 -9.82 -9.33
C ILE A 291 -21.84 -10.45 -8.15
N ASN A 292 -21.53 -11.71 -7.83
CA ASN A 292 -22.16 -12.44 -6.73
C ASN A 292 -21.73 -11.97 -5.34
N SER A 293 -20.68 -11.14 -5.23
CA SER A 293 -20.32 -10.49 -3.96
C SER A 293 -21.23 -9.33 -3.58
N SER A 294 -22.23 -9.01 -4.42
CA SER A 294 -23.24 -8.00 -4.11
C SER A 294 -23.98 -8.33 -2.80
N PRO A 295 -24.21 -7.36 -1.91
CA PRO A 295 -25.04 -7.55 -0.71
C PRO A 295 -26.48 -7.98 -1.03
N GLN A 296 -26.98 -7.57 -2.19
CA GLN A 296 -28.28 -7.98 -2.71
C GLN A 296 -28.09 -8.79 -4.00
N PRO A 297 -28.62 -10.02 -4.09
CA PRO A 297 -28.44 -10.87 -5.25
C PRO A 297 -29.10 -10.26 -6.49
N PHE A 298 -28.39 -10.26 -7.61
CA PHE A 298 -28.93 -9.78 -8.88
C PHE A 298 -29.68 -10.88 -9.63
N GLU A 299 -30.70 -10.50 -10.40
CA GLU A 299 -31.41 -11.45 -11.25
C GLU A 299 -30.49 -11.96 -12.36
N LYS A 300 -30.67 -13.24 -12.78
CA LYS A 300 -29.86 -13.86 -13.84
C LYS A 300 -29.86 -13.06 -15.15
N LYS A 301 -30.96 -12.37 -15.47
CA LYS A 301 -31.07 -11.51 -16.66
C LYS A 301 -30.15 -10.29 -16.56
N ASP A 302 -30.04 -9.70 -15.38
CA ASP A 302 -29.21 -8.53 -15.11
C ASP A 302 -27.73 -8.92 -15.12
N ILE A 303 -27.38 -10.07 -14.52
CA ILE A 303 -26.01 -10.60 -14.55
C ILE A 303 -25.53 -10.79 -15.99
N LYS A 304 -26.32 -11.45 -16.84
CA LYS A 304 -26.00 -11.64 -18.27
C LYS A 304 -25.84 -10.31 -18.99
N TRP A 305 -26.70 -9.34 -18.70
CA TRP A 305 -26.62 -8.01 -19.28
C TRP A 305 -25.34 -7.27 -18.84
N ILE A 306 -25.00 -7.30 -17.55
CA ILE A 306 -23.80 -6.68 -16.98
C ILE A 306 -22.54 -7.28 -17.62
N LEU A 307 -22.46 -8.60 -17.75
CA LEU A 307 -21.32 -9.28 -18.39
C LEU A 307 -21.17 -8.85 -19.85
N ALA A 308 -22.29 -8.79 -20.60
CA ALA A 308 -22.27 -8.39 -22.00
C ALA A 308 -21.83 -6.92 -22.18
N GLN A 309 -22.32 -6.00 -21.34
CA GLN A 309 -22.00 -4.57 -21.47
C GLN A 309 -20.63 -4.18 -20.91
N SER A 310 -20.13 -4.91 -19.91
CA SER A 310 -18.83 -4.62 -19.29
C SER A 310 -17.65 -5.22 -20.04
N GLY A 311 -17.86 -6.23 -20.89
CA GLY A 311 -16.77 -7.02 -21.47
C GLY A 311 -15.87 -7.68 -20.42
N ARG A 312 -16.34 -7.78 -19.16
CA ARG A 312 -15.60 -8.25 -17.96
C ARG A 312 -14.46 -7.34 -17.50
N TRP A 313 -14.43 -6.08 -17.94
CA TRP A 313 -13.46 -5.11 -17.43
C TRP A 313 -13.81 -4.69 -15.99
N PRO A 314 -12.85 -4.73 -15.04
CA PRO A 314 -13.12 -4.41 -13.63
C PRO A 314 -13.82 -3.05 -13.42
N ALA A 315 -13.36 -1.98 -14.08
CA ALA A 315 -13.96 -0.66 -13.93
C ALA A 315 -15.41 -0.60 -14.44
N LEU A 316 -15.70 -1.27 -15.56
CA LEU A 316 -17.05 -1.32 -16.11
C LEU A 316 -17.97 -2.18 -15.23
N LEU A 317 -17.48 -3.33 -14.76
CA LEU A 317 -18.19 -4.18 -13.80
C LEU A 317 -18.55 -3.40 -12.53
N GLN A 318 -17.61 -2.66 -11.94
CA GLN A 318 -17.85 -1.81 -10.77
C GLN A 318 -18.98 -0.80 -11.01
N ILE A 319 -18.94 -0.07 -12.13
CA ILE A 319 -19.96 0.93 -12.47
C ILE A 319 -21.34 0.29 -12.64
N LEU A 320 -21.43 -0.79 -13.42
CA LEU A 320 -22.69 -1.44 -13.74
C LEU A 320 -23.32 -2.11 -12.51
N CYS A 321 -22.51 -2.81 -11.69
CA CYS A 321 -22.98 -3.46 -10.48
C CYS A 321 -23.41 -2.42 -9.42
N HIS A 322 -22.65 -1.33 -9.29
CA HIS A 322 -23.00 -0.23 -8.40
C HIS A 322 -24.33 0.41 -8.81
N SER A 323 -24.55 0.69 -10.10
CA SER A 323 -25.85 1.19 -10.58
C SER A 323 -26.99 0.21 -10.34
N ARG A 324 -26.75 -1.10 -10.48
CA ARG A 324 -27.79 -2.11 -10.21
C ARG A 324 -28.13 -2.18 -8.72
N LEU A 325 -27.11 -2.15 -7.85
CA LEU A 325 -27.30 -2.19 -6.41
C LEU A 325 -28.11 -0.98 -5.92
N ILE A 326 -27.78 0.23 -6.38
CA ILE A 326 -28.55 1.45 -6.04
C ILE A 326 -30.01 1.30 -6.46
N ALA A 327 -30.28 0.81 -7.67
CA ALA A 327 -31.65 0.63 -8.13
C ALA A 327 -32.44 -0.36 -7.26
N LEU A 328 -31.80 -1.43 -6.79
CA LEU A 328 -32.41 -2.38 -5.86
C LEU A 328 -32.66 -1.76 -4.47
N GLU A 329 -31.71 -0.98 -3.96
CA GLU A 329 -31.86 -0.25 -2.69
C GLU A 329 -32.99 0.80 -2.75
N GLU A 330 -33.23 1.39 -3.91
CA GLU A 330 -34.34 2.32 -4.17
C GLU A 330 -35.68 1.62 -4.48
N GLY A 331 -35.73 0.28 -4.45
CA GLY A 331 -36.94 -0.49 -4.77
C GLY A 331 -37.35 -0.47 -6.24
N ARG A 332 -36.44 -0.10 -7.15
CA ARG A 332 -36.66 -0.08 -8.59
C ARG A 332 -36.30 -1.43 -9.21
N HIS A 333 -37.32 -2.13 -9.69
CA HIS A 333 -37.19 -3.41 -10.38
C HIS A 333 -37.30 -3.31 -11.90
N ASP A 334 -37.51 -2.10 -12.43
CA ASP A 334 -37.56 -1.82 -13.85
C ASP A 334 -36.15 -1.69 -14.45
N ASN A 335 -36.05 -1.63 -15.79
CA ASN A 335 -34.77 -1.56 -16.48
C ASN A 335 -34.24 -0.12 -16.64
N ALA A 336 -34.84 0.88 -15.97
CA ALA A 336 -34.42 2.28 -16.09
C ALA A 336 -32.96 2.50 -15.66
N TRP A 337 -32.47 1.72 -14.68
CA TRP A 337 -31.09 1.76 -14.23
C TRP A 337 -30.07 1.45 -15.33
N GLN A 338 -30.46 0.66 -16.34
CA GLN A 338 -29.57 0.29 -17.44
C GLN A 338 -29.20 1.50 -18.29
N ALA A 339 -30.15 2.41 -18.53
CA ALA A 339 -29.90 3.61 -19.34
C ALA A 339 -28.88 4.53 -18.66
N GLU A 340 -29.01 4.71 -17.35
CA GLU A 340 -28.06 5.48 -16.55
C GLU A 340 -26.70 4.78 -16.47
N ALA A 341 -26.69 3.47 -16.26
CA ALA A 341 -25.46 2.68 -16.24
C ALA A 341 -24.68 2.79 -17.56
N LEU A 342 -25.38 2.75 -18.70
CA LEU A 342 -24.79 2.98 -20.03
C LEU A 342 -24.20 4.39 -20.19
N ARG A 343 -24.86 5.40 -19.62
CA ARG A 343 -24.37 6.79 -19.61
C ARG A 343 -23.07 6.90 -18.82
N ARG A 344 -22.99 6.24 -17.65
CA ARG A 344 -21.82 6.24 -16.77
C ARG A 344 -20.62 5.49 -17.34
N ILE A 345 -20.83 4.41 -18.10
CA ILE A 345 -19.71 3.69 -18.74
C ILE A 345 -19.22 4.34 -20.04
N LYS A 346 -19.96 5.31 -20.61
CA LYS A 346 -19.63 5.95 -21.89
C LYS A 346 -18.18 6.45 -21.98
N PRO A 347 -17.61 7.16 -20.97
CA PRO A 347 -16.22 7.62 -21.01
C PRO A 347 -15.17 6.50 -21.03
N TYR A 348 -15.56 5.28 -20.68
CA TYR A 348 -14.68 4.12 -20.53
C TYR A 348 -14.90 3.06 -21.62
N ARG A 349 -15.72 3.34 -22.65
CA ARG A 349 -15.99 2.40 -23.74
C ARG A 349 -14.76 2.01 -24.56
N TYR A 350 -13.71 2.84 -24.57
CA TYR A 350 -12.43 2.49 -25.20
C TYR A 350 -11.87 1.15 -24.71
N LEU A 351 -12.18 0.74 -23.47
CA LEU A 351 -11.79 -0.58 -22.93
C LEU A 351 -12.37 -1.74 -23.76
N LEU A 352 -13.55 -1.56 -24.36
CA LEU A 352 -14.19 -2.59 -25.18
C LEU A 352 -13.64 -2.62 -26.62
N GLU A 353 -13.05 -1.51 -27.06
CA GLU A 353 -12.59 -1.30 -28.44
C GLU A 353 -11.10 -1.64 -28.60
N GLN A 354 -10.30 -1.37 -27.57
CA GLN A 354 -8.86 -1.62 -27.57
C GLN A 354 -8.56 -3.07 -27.16
N ARG A 355 -7.97 -3.84 -28.07
CA ARG A 355 -7.32 -5.12 -27.73
C ARG A 355 -5.92 -4.81 -27.20
N LEU A 356 -5.61 -5.34 -26.02
CA LEU A 356 -4.25 -5.40 -25.47
C LEU A 356 -3.40 -6.39 -26.25
#